data_AF-A0A378BUZ7-F1
#
_entry.id   AF-A0A378BUZ7-F1
#
_cell.length_a   1.000
_cell.length_b   1.000
_cell.length_c   1.000
_cell.angle_alpha   90.00
_cell.angle_beta   90.00
_cell.angle_gamma   90.00
#
_symmetry.space_group_name_H-M   'P 1'
#
loop_
_entity.id
_entity.type
_entity.pdbx_description
1 polymer ?
#
loop_
_entity_poly.entity_id
_entity_poly.type
_entity_poly.pdbx_seq_one_letter_code
_entity_poly.pdbx_strand_id
1 'polypeptide(L)'
;MADSTGLSELSAAELAHELNTLPASVDSTLGVYFVPALTGLGAPWWDDSARGVICGLSRGVKRAHLIRAALESITYQIADVVVAMRQHEEFTLTALMVDGGPTNNDWLMQYQADLLGCPVMRSDVPELSAIGAALLARKALHPGSTADLQAFLTEHSTFQPDMARHPAFTNALAGVAPCGRPNIMETGLASLTARLARRHAFTYHRRNPAHNDIAIPEYIRGNFRP
;
A
#
# COMPACT_ATOMS: atom_id res chain seq x y z
N MET A 1 18.03 6.07 2.47
CA MET A 1 17.60 5.60 1.14
C MET A 1 17.62 6.74 0.13
N ALA A 2 16.95 7.87 0.40
CA ALA A 2 16.98 9.06 -0.46
C ALA A 2 18.40 9.49 -0.84
N ASP A 3 19.29 9.65 0.16
CA ASP A 3 20.70 10.02 -0.06
C ASP A 3 21.44 8.99 -0.90
N SER A 4 21.24 7.70 -0.61
CA SER A 4 21.87 6.59 -1.34
C SER A 4 21.42 6.48 -2.80
N THR A 5 20.26 7.05 -3.13
CA THR A 5 19.75 7.15 -4.51
C THR A 5 20.11 8.46 -5.21
N GLY A 6 20.72 9.41 -4.49
CA GLY A 6 21.03 10.76 -4.97
C GLY A 6 19.80 11.68 -5.07
N LEU A 7 18.68 11.29 -4.46
CA LEU A 7 17.43 12.06 -4.52
C LEU A 7 17.41 13.23 -3.52
N SER A 8 18.23 13.19 -2.48
CA SER A 8 18.31 14.23 -1.43
C SER A 8 18.84 15.57 -1.94
N GLU A 9 19.66 15.54 -2.99
CA GLU A 9 20.35 16.72 -3.52
C GLU A 9 19.55 17.43 -4.63
N LEU A 10 18.41 16.89 -5.01
CA LEU A 10 17.59 17.40 -6.11
C LEU A 10 16.69 18.55 -5.64
N SER A 11 16.46 19.52 -6.52
CA SER A 11 15.37 20.47 -6.31
C SER A 11 14.02 19.75 -6.31
N ALA A 12 12.99 20.37 -5.73
CA ALA A 12 11.65 19.76 -5.67
C ALA A 12 11.09 19.38 -7.06
N ALA A 13 11.37 20.19 -8.08
CA ALA A 13 10.95 19.92 -9.45
C ALA A 13 11.69 18.72 -10.07
N GLU A 14 13.01 18.63 -9.86
CA GLU A 14 13.83 17.50 -10.33
C GLU A 14 13.46 16.21 -9.61
N LEU A 15 13.25 16.28 -8.29
CA LEU A 15 12.80 15.14 -7.50
C LEU A 15 11.44 14.62 -8.00
N ALA A 16 10.48 15.52 -8.21
CA ALA A 16 9.17 15.15 -8.75
C ALA A 16 9.28 14.51 -10.13
N HIS A 17 10.16 15.03 -11.00
CA HIS A 17 10.43 14.46 -12.30
C HIS A 17 11.03 13.05 -12.20
N GLU A 18 12.11 12.87 -11.44
CA GLU A 18 12.81 11.58 -11.28
C GLU A 18 11.90 10.51 -10.64
N LEU A 19 11.07 10.89 -9.66
CA LEU A 19 10.10 9.98 -9.04
C LEU A 19 8.99 9.52 -9.99
N ASN A 20 8.69 10.28 -11.05
CA ASN A 20 7.74 9.86 -12.08
C ASN A 20 8.41 9.04 -13.19
N THR A 21 9.64 9.37 -13.58
CA THR A 21 10.28 8.80 -14.77
C THR A 21 11.15 7.57 -14.49
N LEU A 22 11.91 7.52 -13.40
CA LEU A 22 12.79 6.39 -13.09
C LEU A 22 12.05 5.07 -12.85
N PRO A 23 10.89 5.04 -12.16
CA PRO A 23 10.14 3.79 -12.01
C PRO A 23 9.65 3.23 -13.35
N ALA A 24 9.31 4.13 -14.29
CA ALA A 24 8.90 3.78 -15.64
C ALA A 24 10.07 3.37 -16.55
N SER A 25 11.31 3.76 -16.20
CA SER A 25 12.51 3.47 -17.02
C SER A 25 13.03 2.03 -16.87
N VAL A 26 12.41 1.22 -16.02
CA VAL A 26 12.74 -0.19 -15.79
C VAL A 26 11.47 -1.02 -15.85
N ASP A 27 11.54 -2.25 -16.36
CA ASP A 27 10.34 -3.09 -16.52
C ASP A 27 9.86 -3.71 -15.20
N SER A 28 10.76 -3.89 -14.23
CA SER A 28 10.48 -4.50 -12.92
C SER A 28 11.43 -3.97 -11.84
N THR A 29 11.27 -4.42 -10.60
CA THR A 29 12.24 -4.17 -9.51
C THR A 29 13.41 -5.15 -9.49
N LEU A 30 13.50 -6.08 -10.46
CA LEU A 30 14.45 -7.21 -10.45
C LEU A 30 14.39 -8.06 -9.17
N GLY A 31 13.19 -8.20 -8.60
CA GLY A 31 12.97 -8.96 -7.36
C GLY A 31 13.31 -8.18 -6.08
N VAL A 32 13.66 -6.90 -6.19
CA VAL A 32 13.83 -6.04 -5.02
C VAL A 32 12.48 -5.71 -4.42
N TYR A 33 12.39 -5.87 -3.10
CA TYR A 33 11.25 -5.44 -2.30
C TYR A 33 11.71 -4.49 -1.21
N PHE A 34 10.87 -3.50 -0.92
CA PHE A 34 11.01 -2.64 0.24
C PHE A 34 9.80 -2.83 1.16
N VAL A 35 10.06 -3.11 2.43
CA VAL A 35 9.07 -3.03 3.51
C VAL A 35 9.31 -1.69 4.23
N PRO A 36 8.43 -0.69 4.08
CA PRO A 36 8.65 0.67 4.55
C PRO A 36 8.25 0.87 6.03
N ALA A 37 8.55 -0.11 6.89
CA ALA A 37 8.23 -0.07 8.32
C ALA A 37 9.22 0.84 9.10
N LEU A 38 9.39 2.08 8.66
CA LEU A 38 10.37 3.02 9.23
C LEU A 38 10.01 3.44 10.66
N THR A 39 8.73 3.38 11.00
CA THR A 39 8.18 3.66 12.34
C THR A 39 7.27 2.51 12.83
N GLY A 40 7.56 1.27 12.41
CA GLY A 40 6.65 0.14 12.55
C GLY A 40 5.66 0.02 11.39
N LEU A 41 4.81 -1.01 11.44
CA LEU A 41 3.72 -1.25 10.51
C LEU A 41 2.38 -0.93 11.18
N GLY A 42 1.59 -0.07 10.52
CA GLY A 42 0.21 0.19 10.91
C GLY A 42 -0.75 -0.90 10.41
N ALA A 43 -1.99 -0.51 10.13
CA ALA A 43 -2.99 -1.42 9.58
C ALA A 43 -2.51 -2.11 8.29
N PRO A 44 -2.92 -3.37 8.07
CA PRO A 44 -3.66 -4.26 8.97
C PRO A 44 -2.76 -5.02 9.98
N TRP A 45 -1.45 -4.75 10.00
CA TRP A 45 -0.44 -5.56 10.69
C TRP A 45 -0.23 -5.22 12.16
N TRP A 46 -0.31 -3.93 12.52
CA TRP A 46 -0.18 -3.41 13.89
C TRP A 46 1.06 -3.93 14.63
N ASP A 47 2.23 -3.79 14.01
CA ASP A 47 3.52 -4.23 14.54
C ASP A 47 4.46 -3.03 14.68
N ASP A 48 4.56 -2.47 15.89
CA ASP A 48 5.44 -1.35 16.22
C ASP A 48 6.94 -1.76 16.27
N SER A 49 7.21 -3.06 16.39
CA SER A 49 8.54 -3.64 16.41
C SER A 49 9.10 -3.84 14.99
N ALA A 50 8.24 -3.84 13.97
CA ALA A 50 8.64 -3.94 12.57
C ALA A 50 9.63 -2.83 12.17
N ARG A 51 10.57 -3.17 11.29
CA ARG A 51 11.61 -2.25 10.80
C ARG A 51 11.69 -2.26 9.29
N GLY A 52 12.19 -1.15 8.74
CA GLY A 52 12.43 -1.02 7.31
C GLY A 52 13.37 -2.09 6.79
N VAL A 53 12.97 -2.82 5.74
CA VAL A 53 13.78 -3.90 5.13
C VAL A 53 13.79 -3.74 3.62
N ILE A 54 14.98 -3.78 3.03
CA ILE A 54 15.17 -3.98 1.59
C ILE A 54 15.74 -5.38 1.38
N CYS A 55 15.12 -6.18 0.51
CA CYS A 55 15.58 -7.53 0.19
C CYS A 55 15.54 -7.79 -1.32
N GLY A 56 16.16 -8.88 -1.77
CA GLY A 56 16.18 -9.27 -3.19
C GLY A 56 17.19 -8.51 -4.05
N LEU A 57 18.21 -7.89 -3.42
CA LEU A 57 19.27 -7.20 -4.15
C LEU A 57 20.11 -8.19 -4.98
N SER A 58 20.36 -7.84 -6.23
CA SER A 58 21.25 -8.56 -7.14
C SER A 58 22.20 -7.58 -7.83
N ARG A 59 23.26 -8.09 -8.48
CA ARG A 59 24.30 -7.26 -9.13
C ARG A 59 23.74 -6.30 -10.20
N GLY A 60 22.59 -6.63 -10.80
CA GLY A 60 21.95 -5.79 -11.83
C GLY A 60 21.13 -4.62 -11.28
N VAL A 61 20.91 -4.56 -9.96
CA VAL A 61 20.07 -3.55 -9.32
C VAL A 61 20.73 -2.17 -9.42
N LYS A 62 19.99 -1.24 -10.03
CA LYS A 62 20.30 0.19 -10.16
C LYS A 62 19.36 1.03 -9.29
N ARG A 63 19.69 2.32 -9.09
CA ARG A 63 18.85 3.28 -8.35
C ARG A 63 17.37 3.27 -8.76
N ALA A 64 17.08 3.14 -10.06
CA ALA A 64 15.71 3.09 -10.58
C ALA A 64 14.88 1.93 -9.98
N HIS A 65 15.49 0.75 -9.77
CA HIS A 65 14.80 -0.40 -9.18
C HIS A 65 14.51 -0.18 -7.68
N LEU A 66 15.42 0.51 -6.96
CA LEU A 66 15.21 0.85 -5.56
C LEU A 66 14.07 1.87 -5.40
N ILE A 67 14.05 2.89 -6.25
CA ILE A 67 12.99 3.91 -6.27
C ILE A 67 11.66 3.29 -6.64
N ARG A 68 11.63 2.45 -7.68
CA ARG A 68 10.44 1.68 -8.06
C ARG A 68 9.96 0.81 -6.89
N ALA A 69 10.83 0.01 -6.28
CA ALA A 69 10.46 -0.83 -5.13
C ALA A 69 9.92 -0.01 -3.96
N ALA A 70 10.44 1.21 -3.74
CA ALA A 70 9.93 2.11 -2.72
C ALA A 70 8.51 2.59 -3.03
N LEU A 71 8.22 3.01 -4.26
CA LEU A 71 6.88 3.42 -4.67
C LEU A 71 5.89 2.25 -4.71
N GLU A 72 6.30 1.09 -5.25
CA GLU A 72 5.48 -0.13 -5.23
C GLU A 72 5.10 -0.51 -3.79
N SER A 73 6.01 -0.35 -2.83
CA SER A 73 5.72 -0.64 -1.41
C SER A 73 4.61 0.20 -0.81
N ILE A 74 4.44 1.45 -1.26
CA ILE A 74 3.32 2.31 -0.83
C ILE A 74 2.02 1.65 -1.29
N THR A 75 1.97 1.26 -2.56
CA THR A 75 0.75 0.66 -3.14
C THR A 75 0.42 -0.71 -2.55
N TYR A 76 1.43 -1.48 -2.16
CA TYR A 76 1.24 -2.76 -1.47
C TYR A 76 0.65 -2.58 -0.07
N GLN A 77 1.08 -1.56 0.68
CA GLN A 77 0.47 -1.28 1.99
C GLN A 77 -1.00 -0.89 1.86
N ILE A 78 -1.34 -0.07 0.85
CA ILE A 78 -2.73 0.29 0.57
C ILE A 78 -3.53 -0.96 0.17
N ALA A 79 -2.97 -1.81 -0.69
CA ALA A 79 -3.61 -3.07 -1.09
C ALA A 79 -3.81 -4.04 0.09
N ASP A 80 -2.86 -4.13 1.02
CA ASP A 80 -3.01 -4.92 2.26
C ASP A 80 -4.23 -4.48 3.07
N VAL A 81 -4.44 -3.17 3.22
CA VAL A 81 -5.61 -2.61 3.91
C VAL A 81 -6.89 -2.94 3.14
N VAL A 82 -6.91 -2.74 1.82
CA VAL A 82 -8.09 -3.06 0.99
C VAL A 82 -8.43 -4.55 1.06
N VAL A 83 -7.43 -5.43 1.05
CA VAL A 83 -7.64 -6.88 1.19
C VAL A 83 -8.24 -7.21 2.56
N ALA A 84 -7.78 -6.56 3.63
CA ALA A 84 -8.39 -6.71 4.95
C ALA A 84 -9.85 -6.22 4.97
N MET A 85 -10.14 -5.07 4.36
CA MET A 85 -11.52 -4.54 4.26
C MET A 85 -12.44 -5.47 3.47
N ARG A 86 -11.95 -6.08 2.39
CA ARG A 86 -12.68 -7.08 1.58
C ARG A 86 -13.05 -8.36 2.32
N GLN A 87 -12.53 -8.58 3.54
CA GLN A 87 -12.98 -9.69 4.40
C GLN A 87 -14.39 -9.44 4.95
N HIS A 88 -14.89 -8.21 4.92
CA HIS A 88 -16.27 -7.87 5.23
C HIS A 88 -17.13 -8.01 3.98
N GLU A 89 -18.13 -8.89 4.02
CA GLU A 89 -18.96 -9.26 2.85
C GLU A 89 -19.70 -8.07 2.21
N GLU A 90 -20.02 -7.05 3.00
CA GLU A 90 -20.71 -5.84 2.53
C GLU A 90 -19.78 -4.82 1.86
N PHE A 91 -18.45 -4.99 1.97
CA PHE A 91 -17.49 -4.04 1.43
C PHE A 91 -17.23 -4.27 -0.05
N THR A 92 -17.55 -3.27 -0.87
CA THR A 92 -17.17 -3.21 -2.28
C THR A 92 -16.36 -1.93 -2.54
N LEU A 93 -15.14 -2.09 -3.05
CA LEU A 93 -14.33 -0.94 -3.48
C LEU A 93 -14.66 -0.59 -4.93
N THR A 94 -15.38 0.51 -5.14
CA THR A 94 -15.77 1.00 -6.48
C THR A 94 -14.71 1.91 -7.08
N ALA A 95 -14.09 2.77 -6.27
CA ALA A 95 -12.97 3.63 -6.62
C ALA A 95 -12.18 3.99 -5.36
N LEU A 96 -10.92 4.37 -5.53
CA LEU A 96 -10.08 4.90 -4.46
C LEU A 96 -9.91 6.41 -4.67
N MET A 97 -10.51 7.25 -3.82
CA MET A 97 -10.20 8.68 -3.79
C MET A 97 -8.89 8.92 -3.06
N VAL A 98 -8.06 9.83 -3.60
CA VAL A 98 -6.72 10.10 -3.09
C VAL A 98 -6.41 11.60 -3.11
N ASP A 99 -5.69 12.05 -2.09
CA ASP A 99 -5.15 13.40 -1.94
C ASP A 99 -3.80 13.40 -1.20
N GLY A 100 -3.18 14.58 -1.11
CA GLY A 100 -1.90 14.79 -0.44
C GLY A 100 -0.66 14.71 -1.35
N GLY A 101 0.51 15.04 -0.81
CA GLY A 101 1.75 15.22 -1.58
C GLY A 101 2.11 14.08 -2.55
N PRO A 102 2.09 12.79 -2.12
CA PRO A 102 2.43 11.67 -3.00
C PRO A 102 1.50 11.49 -4.20
N THR A 103 0.26 11.98 -4.15
CA THR A 103 -0.68 11.80 -5.26
C THR A 103 -0.31 12.61 -6.50
N ASN A 104 0.60 13.57 -6.39
CA ASN A 104 1.18 14.29 -7.53
C ASN A 104 2.06 13.42 -8.43
N ASN A 105 2.32 12.16 -8.07
CA ASN A 105 3.06 11.19 -8.88
C ASN A 105 2.10 10.35 -9.72
N ASP A 106 2.02 10.64 -11.02
CA ASP A 106 1.11 9.96 -11.96
C ASP A 106 1.46 8.47 -12.11
N TRP A 107 2.76 8.12 -12.07
CA TRP A 107 3.19 6.72 -12.13
C TRP A 107 2.66 5.93 -10.92
N LEU A 108 2.76 6.50 -9.71
CA LEU A 108 2.25 5.89 -8.48
C LEU A 108 0.72 5.70 -8.54
N MET A 109 -0.01 6.71 -9.04
CA MET A 109 -1.46 6.64 -9.15
C MET A 109 -1.90 5.56 -10.15
N GLN A 110 -1.24 5.49 -11.30
CA GLN A 110 -1.52 4.46 -12.30
C GLN A 110 -1.19 3.06 -11.75
N TYR A 111 -0.04 2.88 -11.10
CA TYR A 111 0.33 1.60 -10.51
C TYR A 111 -0.67 1.15 -9.44
N GLN A 112 -1.15 2.08 -8.59
CA GLN A 112 -2.17 1.80 -7.58
C GLN A 112 -3.49 1.35 -8.21
N ALA A 113 -3.94 2.02 -9.28
CA ALA A 113 -5.16 1.65 -10.00
C ALA A 113 -5.04 0.24 -10.59
N ASP A 114 -3.94 -0.04 -11.28
CA ASP A 114 -3.65 -1.34 -11.87
C ASP A 114 -3.61 -2.45 -10.80
N LEU A 115 -2.97 -2.19 -9.67
CA LEU A 115 -2.84 -3.13 -8.56
C LEU A 115 -4.20 -3.48 -7.95
N LEU A 116 -5.04 -2.48 -7.69
CA LEU A 116 -6.35 -2.69 -7.04
C LEU A 116 -7.42 -3.20 -8.01
N GLY A 117 -7.25 -2.94 -9.31
CA GLY A 117 -8.23 -3.25 -10.35
C GLY A 117 -9.46 -2.33 -10.29
N CYS A 118 -9.31 -1.11 -9.76
CA CYS A 118 -10.37 -0.11 -9.70
C CYS A 118 -9.84 1.29 -10.02
N PRO A 119 -10.69 2.25 -10.42
CA PRO A 119 -10.28 3.62 -10.65
C PRO A 119 -9.65 4.26 -9.41
N VAL A 120 -8.60 5.05 -9.63
CA VAL A 120 -8.04 5.97 -8.61
C VAL A 120 -8.40 7.39 -9.01
N MET A 121 -9.07 8.11 -8.11
CA MET A 121 -9.59 9.46 -8.34
C MET A 121 -8.80 10.46 -7.50
N ARG A 122 -7.90 11.20 -8.13
CA ARG A 122 -7.07 12.21 -7.49
C ARG A 122 -7.74 13.57 -7.55
N SER A 123 -7.95 14.21 -6.40
CA SER A 123 -8.46 15.58 -6.35
C SER A 123 -7.44 16.58 -6.90
N ASP A 124 -7.94 17.62 -7.54
CA ASP A 124 -7.18 18.81 -7.97
C ASP A 124 -6.76 19.72 -6.81
N VAL A 125 -7.34 19.55 -5.61
CA VAL A 125 -6.98 20.31 -4.41
C VAL A 125 -6.23 19.42 -3.41
N PRO A 126 -5.04 19.85 -2.92
CA PRO A 126 -4.23 19.04 -2.02
C PRO A 126 -4.80 18.89 -0.60
N GLU A 127 -5.66 19.81 -0.14
CA GLU A 127 -6.16 19.88 1.24
C GLU A 127 -7.67 19.56 1.34
N LEU A 128 -8.06 18.38 0.85
CA LEU A 128 -9.45 17.90 0.89
C LEU A 128 -10.02 17.82 2.32
N SER A 129 -9.15 17.55 3.30
CA SER A 129 -9.53 17.54 4.71
C SER A 129 -10.10 18.89 5.18
N ALA A 130 -9.51 20.01 4.74
CA ALA A 130 -9.99 21.35 5.08
C ALA A 130 -11.34 21.65 4.42
N ILE A 131 -11.55 21.19 3.18
CA ILE A 131 -12.83 21.31 2.47
C ILE A 131 -13.92 20.54 3.22
N GLY A 132 -13.64 19.32 3.67
CA GLY A 132 -14.58 18.53 4.46
C GLY A 132 -15.07 19.28 5.71
N ALA A 133 -14.16 19.86 6.48
CA ALA A 133 -14.50 20.67 7.66
C ALA A 133 -15.34 21.90 7.31
N ALA A 134 -14.99 22.61 6.22
CA ALA A 134 -15.74 23.76 5.75
C ALA A 134 -17.16 23.40 5.30
N LEU A 135 -17.34 22.26 4.61
CA LEU A 135 -18.66 21.77 4.18
C LEU A 135 -19.52 21.36 5.37
N LEU A 136 -18.95 20.74 6.40
CA LEU A 136 -19.65 20.43 7.65
C LEU A 136 -20.11 21.71 8.37
N ALA A 137 -19.24 22.71 8.49
CA ALA A 137 -19.60 24.00 9.07
C ALA A 137 -20.71 24.71 8.27
N ARG A 138 -20.61 24.69 6.94
CA ARG A 138 -21.63 25.22 6.04
C ARG A 138 -22.98 24.54 6.25
N LYS A 139 -22.99 23.20 6.35
CA LYS A 139 -24.20 22.40 6.60
C LYS A 139 -24.88 22.76 7.91
N ALA A 140 -24.10 23.06 8.96
CA ALA A 140 -24.64 23.48 10.25
C ALA A 140 -25.25 24.89 10.21
N LEU A 141 -24.63 25.82 9.48
CA LEU A 141 -25.10 27.21 9.36
C LEU A 141 -26.23 27.40 8.35
N HIS A 142 -26.31 26.54 7.33
CA HIS A 142 -27.29 26.59 6.26
C HIS A 142 -28.05 25.26 6.17
N PRO A 143 -29.14 25.09 6.93
CA PRO A 143 -29.97 23.90 6.87
C PRO A 143 -30.55 23.73 5.45
N GLY A 144 -30.18 22.65 4.78
CA GLY A 144 -30.55 22.33 3.40
C GLY A 144 -30.38 20.84 3.12
N SER A 145 -30.42 20.42 1.86
CA SER A 145 -30.07 19.05 1.46
C SER A 145 -28.55 18.86 1.44
N THR A 146 -28.05 17.61 1.41
CA THR A 146 -26.63 17.36 1.08
C THR A 146 -26.35 17.60 -0.40
N ALA A 147 -27.37 17.54 -1.27
CA ALA A 147 -27.26 17.87 -2.69
C ALA A 147 -26.79 19.31 -2.91
N ASP A 148 -27.15 20.24 -2.02
CA ASP A 148 -26.74 21.64 -2.09
C ASP A 148 -25.23 21.83 -1.89
N LEU A 149 -24.54 20.82 -1.34
CA LEU A 149 -23.09 20.83 -1.15
C LEU A 149 -22.32 20.40 -2.41
N GLN A 150 -22.99 19.81 -3.39
CA GLN A 150 -22.33 19.23 -4.57
C GLN A 150 -21.61 20.29 -5.40
N ALA A 151 -22.13 21.53 -5.43
CA ALA A 151 -21.51 22.65 -6.11
C ALA A 151 -20.16 23.10 -5.49
N PHE A 152 -19.80 22.61 -4.30
CA PHE A 152 -18.57 22.94 -3.59
C PHE A 152 -17.57 21.78 -3.57
N LEU A 153 -17.91 20.65 -4.18
CA LEU A 153 -17.00 19.51 -4.30
C LEU A 153 -15.94 19.79 -5.35
N THR A 154 -14.74 19.24 -5.11
CA THR A 154 -13.58 19.38 -5.99
C THR A 154 -13.67 18.50 -7.22
N GLU A 155 -12.94 18.89 -8.27
CA GLU A 155 -12.79 18.06 -9.45
C GLU A 155 -11.75 16.97 -9.20
N HIS A 156 -11.90 15.85 -9.91
CA HIS A 156 -11.02 14.71 -9.76
C HIS A 156 -10.50 14.25 -11.12
N SER A 157 -9.18 14.18 -11.23
CA SER A 157 -8.51 13.43 -12.30
C SER A 157 -8.61 11.93 -12.01
N THR A 158 -8.90 11.11 -13.03
CA THR A 158 -9.13 9.68 -12.84
C THR A 158 -8.10 8.85 -13.60
N PHE A 159 -7.45 7.93 -12.88
CA PHE A 159 -6.57 6.90 -13.41
C PHE A 159 -7.37 5.61 -13.55
N GLN A 160 -7.57 5.16 -14.78
CA GLN A 160 -8.29 3.92 -15.06
C GLN A 160 -7.34 2.73 -14.93
N PRO A 161 -7.77 1.61 -14.31
CA PRO A 161 -6.92 0.44 -14.19
C PRO A 161 -6.64 -0.18 -15.56
N ASP A 162 -5.39 -0.48 -15.84
CA ASP A 162 -5.01 -1.34 -16.96
C ASP A 162 -5.24 -2.81 -16.56
N MET A 163 -6.39 -3.33 -17.01
CA MET A 163 -6.78 -4.72 -16.73
C MET A 163 -5.89 -5.76 -17.41
N ALA A 164 -5.00 -5.39 -18.35
CA ALA A 164 -3.99 -6.30 -18.87
C ALA A 164 -2.83 -6.51 -17.87
N ARG A 165 -2.53 -5.48 -17.06
CA ARG A 165 -1.53 -5.54 -15.99
C ARG A 165 -2.10 -6.10 -14.68
N HIS A 166 -3.40 -5.93 -14.44
CA HIS A 166 -4.05 -6.40 -13.21
C HIS A 166 -3.83 -7.89 -12.88
N PRO A 167 -3.98 -8.87 -13.81
CA PRO A 167 -3.80 -10.30 -13.52
C PRO A 167 -2.39 -10.66 -13.06
N ALA A 168 -1.35 -9.93 -13.50
CA ALA A 168 0.00 -10.13 -13.01
C ALA A 168 0.09 -9.81 -11.51
N PHE A 169 -0.67 -8.81 -11.05
CA PHE A 169 -0.82 -8.50 -9.64
C PHE A 169 -1.75 -9.48 -8.94
N THR A 170 -2.90 -9.85 -9.53
CA THR A 170 -3.83 -10.81 -8.93
C THR A 170 -3.16 -12.17 -8.72
N ASN A 171 -2.30 -12.65 -9.60
CA ASN A 171 -1.53 -13.90 -9.40
C ASN A 171 -0.42 -13.75 -8.35
N ALA A 172 0.19 -12.57 -8.23
CA ALA A 172 1.07 -12.24 -7.11
C ALA A 172 0.31 -12.25 -5.76
N LEU A 173 -0.93 -11.76 -5.76
CA LEU A 173 -1.86 -11.77 -4.62
C LEU A 173 -2.43 -13.18 -4.32
N ALA A 174 -2.79 -13.95 -5.37
CA ALA A 174 -3.60 -15.18 -5.33
C ALA A 174 -2.79 -16.48 -5.40
N GLY A 175 -1.46 -16.41 -5.57
CA GLY A 175 -0.60 -17.59 -5.45
C GLY A 175 -0.74 -18.33 -4.11
N VAL A 176 -1.40 -17.73 -3.10
CA VAL A 176 -1.93 -18.38 -1.90
C VAL A 176 -3.03 -19.38 -2.31
N ALA A 177 -2.65 -20.62 -2.64
CA ALA A 177 -3.60 -21.68 -2.96
C ALA A 177 -4.46 -22.08 -1.74
N PRO A 178 -5.76 -22.37 -1.90
CA PRO A 178 -6.45 -23.33 -1.06
C PRO A 178 -6.38 -24.71 -1.75
N CYS A 179 -5.23 -25.37 -1.69
CA CYS A 179 -5.22 -26.83 -1.76
C CYS A 179 -5.09 -27.35 -0.32
N GLY A 180 -6.24 -27.65 0.28
CA GLY A 180 -6.35 -28.33 1.57
C GLY A 180 -6.16 -27.42 2.77
N ARG A 181 -7.23 -27.23 3.55
CA ARG A 181 -7.15 -26.66 4.91
C ARG A 181 -6.08 -27.42 5.72
N PRO A 182 -5.27 -26.70 6.50
CA PRO A 182 -5.54 -26.67 7.94
C PRO A 182 -5.52 -25.26 8.55
N ASN A 183 -6.31 -25.13 9.62
CA ASN A 183 -6.42 -24.07 10.64
C ASN A 183 -5.63 -22.75 10.47
N ILE A 184 -6.40 -21.65 10.43
CA ILE A 184 -5.97 -20.25 10.39
C ILE A 184 -5.37 -19.77 11.74
N MET A 185 -5.10 -20.68 12.70
CA MET A 185 -4.47 -20.33 13.98
C MET A 185 -2.94 -20.45 14.00
N GLU A 186 -2.26 -20.98 12.97
CA GLU A 186 -0.83 -21.34 13.10
C GLU A 186 0.17 -20.73 12.09
N THR A 187 -0.21 -19.84 11.18
CA THR A 187 0.78 -19.13 10.33
C THR A 187 0.64 -17.63 10.43
N GLY A 188 1.50 -17.04 11.28
CA GLY A 188 1.46 -15.64 11.69
C GLY A 188 1.67 -14.59 10.61
N LEU A 189 1.39 -13.35 11.02
CA LEU A 189 1.63 -12.05 10.38
C LEU A 189 2.55 -12.10 9.15
N ALA A 190 1.98 -12.15 7.95
CA ALA A 190 2.76 -11.92 6.74
C ALA A 190 2.07 -10.87 5.88
N SER A 191 2.62 -9.67 5.85
CA SER A 191 2.24 -8.65 4.87
C SER A 191 2.30 -9.17 3.46
N LEU A 192 1.44 -8.68 2.55
CA LEU A 192 1.57 -9.02 1.14
C LEU A 192 2.99 -8.74 0.66
N THR A 193 3.58 -7.64 1.11
CA THR A 193 4.99 -7.29 0.91
C THR A 193 5.93 -8.40 1.40
N ALA A 194 5.70 -8.95 2.61
CA ALA A 194 6.52 -10.04 3.16
C ALA A 194 6.23 -11.42 2.51
N ARG A 195 5.02 -11.65 1.96
CA ARG A 195 4.66 -12.89 1.25
C ARG A 195 5.23 -12.92 -0.16
N LEU A 196 5.20 -11.78 -0.86
CA LEU A 196 5.83 -11.61 -2.17
C LEU A 196 7.35 -11.66 -2.08
N ALA A 197 7.94 -10.97 -1.09
CA ALA A 197 9.37 -11.07 -0.80
C ALA A 197 9.81 -12.52 -0.49
N ARG A 198 9.01 -13.28 0.29
CA ARG A 198 9.30 -14.69 0.62
C ARG A 198 9.11 -15.68 -0.54
N ARG A 199 8.27 -15.37 -1.53
CA ARG A 199 8.09 -16.23 -2.73
C ARG A 199 9.26 -16.18 -3.70
N HIS A 200 9.93 -15.03 -3.79
CA HIS A 200 11.05 -14.83 -4.70
C HIS A 200 12.42 -14.91 -3.99
N ALA A 201 12.45 -14.87 -2.65
CA ALA A 201 13.62 -15.22 -1.85
C ALA A 201 13.66 -16.73 -1.59
N PHE A 202 14.58 -17.42 -2.27
CA PHE A 202 14.83 -18.86 -2.13
C PHE A 202 15.05 -19.28 -0.66
N THR A 203 14.59 -20.49 -0.35
CA THR A 203 14.72 -21.21 0.91
C THR A 203 16.10 -21.08 1.56
N TYR A 204 16.15 -20.47 2.75
CA TYR A 204 17.22 -20.70 3.72
C TYR A 204 16.70 -20.64 5.15
N HIS A 205 16.06 -21.73 5.59
CA HIS A 205 16.32 -22.32 6.91
C HIS A 205 15.60 -23.67 7.04
N ARG A 206 16.38 -24.75 6.89
CA ARG A 206 16.06 -26.05 7.47
C ARG A 206 16.84 -26.15 8.79
N ARG A 207 16.08 -26.38 9.87
CA ARG A 207 16.46 -26.95 11.18
C ARG A 207 17.26 -26.09 12.16
N ASN A 208 16.60 -25.78 13.28
CA ASN A 208 17.13 -26.20 14.58
C ASN A 208 15.97 -26.70 15.48
N PRO A 209 15.92 -27.99 15.86
CA PRO A 209 14.89 -28.54 16.74
C PRO A 209 15.44 -28.59 18.17
N ALA A 210 15.43 -27.47 18.89
CA ALA A 210 15.67 -27.45 20.34
C ALA A 210 15.37 -26.05 20.87
N HIS A 211 14.13 -25.81 21.29
CA HIS A 211 13.77 -25.24 22.59
C HIS A 211 12.26 -24.99 22.61
N ASN A 212 11.62 -25.75 23.49
CA ASN A 212 10.24 -25.59 23.91
C ASN A 212 10.09 -24.32 24.75
N ASP A 213 8.86 -23.79 24.74
CA ASP A 213 8.28 -22.90 25.75
C ASP A 213 8.75 -21.43 25.78
N ILE A 214 7.96 -20.56 25.14
CA ILE A 214 7.69 -19.22 25.67
C ILE A 214 6.18 -18.99 25.61
N ALA A 215 5.58 -18.89 26.79
CA ALA A 215 4.17 -18.67 27.02
C ALA A 215 3.69 -17.35 26.40
N ILE A 216 2.50 -17.39 25.79
CA ILE A 216 1.78 -16.20 25.31
C ILE A 216 1.08 -15.57 26.52
N PRO A 217 1.30 -14.28 26.84
CA PRO A 217 0.54 -13.60 27.88
C PRO A 217 -0.94 -13.47 27.45
N GLU A 218 -1.83 -13.97 28.29
CA GLU A 218 -3.27 -13.83 28.19
C GLU A 218 -3.68 -12.38 28.50
N TYR A 219 -3.66 -11.49 27.49
CA TYR A 219 -4.30 -10.18 27.62
C TYR A 219 -4.80 -9.72 26.23
N ILE A 220 -6.07 -10.01 25.95
CA ILE A 220 -7.07 -9.23 25.21
C ILE A 220 -8.30 -10.15 25.07
N ARG A 221 -9.04 -10.32 26.17
CA ARG A 221 -10.49 -10.53 26.13
C ARG A 221 -11.12 -9.33 26.83
N GLY A 222 -11.20 -8.23 26.09
CA GLY A 222 -11.93 -7.02 26.49
C GLY A 222 -13.18 -6.88 25.63
N ASN A 223 -14.31 -7.23 26.23
CA ASN A 223 -15.67 -7.19 25.71
C ASN A 223 -16.00 -6.05 24.73
N PHE A 224 -16.44 -6.42 23.53
CA PHE A 224 -17.54 -5.72 22.84
C PHE A 224 -18.61 -6.75 22.49
N ARG A 225 -19.77 -6.61 23.13
CA ARG A 225 -21.06 -7.15 22.70
C ARG A 225 -22.04 -5.95 22.67
N PRO A 226 -23.07 -6.04 21.82
CA PRO A 226 -23.54 -4.95 20.96
C PRO A 226 -24.17 -3.77 21.70
#